data_AF-A0A8T1VGF7-F1
#
_entry.id   AF-A0A8T1VGF7-F1
#
_cell.length_a   1.000
_cell.length_b   1.000
_cell.length_c   1.000
_cell.angle_alpha   90.00
_cell.angle_beta   90.00
_cell.angle_gamma   90.00
#
_symmetry.space_group_name_H-M   'P 1'
#
loop_
_entity.id
_entity.type
_entity.pdbx_description
1 polymer ?
#
loop_
_entity_poly.entity_id
_entity_poly.type
_entity_poly.pdbx_seq_one_letter_code
_entity_poly.pdbx_strand_id
1 'polypeptide(L)'
;MDEEEFALICSLDAFSDAAVSVSEETFWVIKRQVLHRQFRSELRLHRQEKAMKKYVARMGAGETMCHIARSVGFPSCMLARLLLDAQHGWSKTTISNFFKEAMKDESELLEAVAPETPPNRRGLSEEEYARLMREIRECIDDDVIGSPLADRIRHNMGVEYEYLLLESLRNRQLVFESEDMLREKGLSKTPDVRLLLPIGVKDPKSGQLHVVNWIDSKAMFGDRHTHETENASQLQGYVNRYGPGLVIYWFGHVAQLSSDSDILIADSFPLEISLPGAFDPLASVSKLQESAEVKLQPAKIQTDFDDDWIPISTCEL
;
A
#
# COMPACT_ATOMS: atom_id res chain seq x y z
N MET A 1 -1.97 -20.54 1.90
CA MET A 1 -3.31 -20.97 1.48
C MET A 1 -3.25 -21.55 0.06
N ASP A 2 -4.11 -22.51 -0.30
CA ASP A 2 -4.22 -23.03 -1.67
C ASP A 2 -5.20 -22.24 -2.56
N GLU A 3 -5.31 -22.61 -3.83
CA GLU A 3 -6.21 -21.91 -4.78
C GLU A 3 -7.70 -22.12 -4.47
N GLU A 4 -8.08 -23.26 -3.91
CA GLU A 4 -9.48 -23.59 -3.62
C GLU A 4 -10.00 -22.73 -2.47
N GLU A 5 -9.21 -22.60 -1.40
CA GLU A 5 -9.52 -21.75 -0.26
C GLU A 5 -9.48 -20.26 -0.65
N PHE A 6 -8.56 -19.83 -1.52
CA PHE A 6 -8.57 -18.48 -2.07
C PHE A 6 -9.86 -18.19 -2.86
N ALA A 7 -10.30 -19.13 -3.69
CA ALA A 7 -11.55 -19.00 -4.44
C ALA A 7 -12.77 -18.97 -3.51
N LEU A 8 -12.75 -19.78 -2.43
CA LEU A 8 -13.78 -19.74 -1.39
C LEU A 8 -13.85 -18.36 -0.74
N ILE A 9 -12.74 -17.80 -0.27
CA ILE A 9 -12.68 -16.45 0.31
C ILE A 9 -13.25 -15.42 -0.66
N CYS A 10 -12.88 -15.49 -1.94
CA CYS A 10 -13.40 -14.57 -2.95
C CYS A 10 -14.93 -14.63 -3.05
N SER A 11 -15.53 -15.81 -2.87
CA SER A 11 -16.98 -16.05 -2.95
C SER A 11 -17.77 -15.67 -1.69
N LEU A 12 -17.12 -15.58 -0.52
CA LEU A 12 -17.77 -15.27 0.74
C LEU A 12 -18.03 -13.76 0.89
N ASP A 13 -19.21 -13.38 1.40
CA ASP A 13 -19.55 -11.98 1.66
C ASP A 13 -19.03 -11.47 3.02
N ALA A 14 -18.84 -12.38 3.98
CA ALA A 14 -18.41 -12.07 5.34
C ALA A 14 -17.40 -13.11 5.85
N PHE A 15 -16.60 -12.68 6.83
CA PHE A 15 -15.62 -13.53 7.49
C PHE A 15 -16.30 -14.64 8.31
N SER A 16 -15.70 -15.83 8.32
CA SER A 16 -16.16 -16.96 9.13
C SER A 16 -14.99 -17.86 9.52
N ASP A 17 -14.64 -17.88 10.82
CA ASP A 17 -13.57 -18.73 11.37
C ASP A 17 -13.76 -20.23 11.08
N ALA A 18 -15.01 -20.67 10.85
CA ALA A 18 -15.30 -22.07 10.54
C ALA A 18 -15.04 -22.44 9.07
N ALA A 19 -14.95 -21.46 8.17
CA ALA A 19 -14.90 -21.67 6.73
C ALA A 19 -13.51 -21.45 6.14
N VAL A 20 -12.64 -20.67 6.80
CA VAL A 20 -11.33 -20.26 6.25
C VAL A 20 -10.25 -20.35 7.32
N SER A 21 -9.00 -20.62 6.92
CA SER A 21 -7.85 -20.76 7.82
C SER A 21 -7.08 -19.44 8.06
N VAL A 22 -7.39 -18.40 7.29
CA VAL A 22 -6.74 -17.09 7.38
C VAL A 22 -7.33 -16.23 8.49
N SER A 23 -6.56 -15.25 8.97
CA SER A 23 -7.07 -14.25 9.92
C SER A 23 -8.17 -13.38 9.29
N GLU A 24 -9.01 -12.76 10.14
CA GLU A 24 -10.01 -11.79 9.71
C GLU A 24 -9.37 -10.63 8.92
N GLU A 25 -8.19 -10.18 9.36
CA GLU A 25 -7.43 -9.14 8.67
C GLU A 25 -7.04 -9.55 7.25
N THR A 26 -6.42 -10.71 7.08
CA THR A 26 -6.06 -11.25 5.75
C THR A 26 -7.29 -11.43 4.87
N PHE A 27 -8.41 -11.91 5.43
CA PHE A 27 -9.67 -12.03 4.70
C PHE A 27 -10.11 -10.69 4.11
N TRP A 28 -10.15 -9.62 4.92
CA TRP A 28 -10.57 -8.29 4.44
C TRP A 28 -9.56 -7.66 3.48
N VAL A 29 -8.26 -7.90 3.64
CA VAL A 29 -7.23 -7.50 2.66
C VAL A 29 -7.50 -8.15 1.31
N ILE A 30 -7.75 -9.46 1.27
CA ILE A 30 -8.08 -10.19 0.03
C ILE A 30 -9.35 -9.62 -0.60
N LYS A 31 -10.44 -9.47 0.18
CA LYS A 31 -11.70 -8.93 -0.33
C LYS A 31 -11.53 -7.53 -0.93
N ARG A 32 -10.82 -6.64 -0.23
CA ARG A 32 -10.56 -5.27 -0.70
C ARG A 32 -9.72 -5.25 -1.97
N GLN A 33 -8.70 -6.10 -2.09
CA GLN A 33 -7.86 -6.22 -3.29
C GLN A 33 -8.65 -6.70 -4.50
N VAL A 34 -9.43 -7.77 -4.34
CA VAL A 34 -10.28 -8.33 -5.39
C VAL A 34 -11.31 -7.30 -5.87
N LEU A 35 -11.97 -6.62 -4.93
CA LEU A 35 -12.98 -5.61 -5.25
C LEU A 35 -12.36 -4.39 -5.95
N HIS A 36 -11.22 -3.90 -5.47
CA HIS A 36 -10.49 -2.81 -6.13
C HIS A 36 -10.09 -3.19 -7.56
N ARG A 37 -9.62 -4.42 -7.78
CA ARG A 37 -9.30 -4.96 -9.12
C ARG A 37 -10.53 -5.01 -10.02
N GLN A 38 -11.68 -5.46 -9.51
CA GLN A 38 -12.94 -5.48 -10.25
C GLN A 38 -13.30 -4.06 -10.74
N PHE A 39 -13.33 -3.09 -9.83
CA PHE A 39 -13.63 -1.70 -10.18
C PHE A 39 -12.66 -1.10 -11.19
N ARG A 40 -11.36 -1.41 -11.10
CA ARG A 40 -10.38 -0.98 -12.11
C ARG A 40 -10.68 -1.58 -13.49
N SER A 41 -11.15 -2.82 -13.56
CA SER A 41 -11.51 -3.45 -14.84
C SER A 41 -12.81 -2.88 -15.42
N GLU A 42 -13.78 -2.53 -14.56
CA GLU A 42 -15.06 -1.91 -14.93
C GLU A 42 -14.93 -0.42 -15.28
N LEU A 43 -13.85 0.25 -14.90
CA LEU A 43 -13.62 1.67 -15.16
C LEU A 43 -13.83 2.05 -16.63
N ARG A 44 -13.48 1.15 -17.57
CA ARG A 44 -13.68 1.37 -19.01
C ARG A 44 -15.16 1.47 -19.38
N LEU A 45 -16.05 0.73 -18.70
CA LEU A 45 -17.49 0.75 -18.93
C LEU A 45 -18.07 2.11 -18.57
N HIS A 46 -17.67 2.66 -17.42
CA HIS A 46 -18.12 3.97 -16.95
C HIS A 46 -17.53 5.12 -17.77
N ARG A 47 -16.35 4.94 -18.39
CA ARG A 47 -15.76 5.95 -19.28
C ARG A 47 -16.44 6.04 -20.64
N GLN A 48 -17.30 5.09 -21.02
CA GLN A 48 -17.94 5.11 -22.34
C GLN A 48 -18.83 6.34 -22.51
N GLU A 49 -18.82 6.94 -23.70
CA GLU A 49 -19.56 8.18 -24.00
C GLU A 49 -21.05 8.07 -23.68
N LYS A 50 -21.68 6.93 -23.97
CA LYS A 50 -23.10 6.68 -23.67
C LYS A 50 -23.38 6.71 -22.15
N ALA A 51 -22.51 6.11 -21.35
CA ALA A 51 -22.65 6.10 -19.89
C ALA A 51 -22.42 7.51 -19.32
N MET A 52 -21.36 8.20 -19.77
CA MET A 52 -21.04 9.56 -19.34
C MET A 52 -22.16 10.55 -19.64
N LYS A 53 -22.71 10.53 -20.88
CA LYS A 53 -23.87 11.38 -21.23
C LYS A 53 -25.06 11.14 -20.31
N LYS A 54 -25.34 9.88 -19.97
CA LYS A 54 -26.42 9.52 -19.03
C LYS A 54 -26.16 10.09 -17.64
N TYR A 55 -24.93 9.95 -17.12
CA TYR A 55 -24.62 10.43 -15.76
C TYR A 55 -24.60 11.95 -15.67
N VAL A 56 -24.03 12.65 -16.66
CA VAL A 56 -24.06 14.12 -16.72
C VAL A 56 -25.49 14.65 -16.80
N ALA A 57 -26.39 13.99 -17.56
CA ALA A 57 -27.80 14.36 -17.59
C ALA A 57 -28.50 14.18 -16.23
N ARG A 58 -28.16 13.13 -15.48
CA ARG A 58 -28.66 12.91 -14.10
C ARG A 58 -28.16 13.97 -13.13
N MET A 59 -26.89 14.38 -13.23
CA MET A 59 -26.36 15.50 -12.45
C MET A 59 -27.08 16.80 -12.78
N GLY A 60 -27.36 17.06 -14.07
CA GLY A 60 -28.16 18.21 -14.50
C GLY A 60 -29.59 18.21 -13.96
N ALA A 61 -30.14 17.03 -13.60
CA ALA A 61 -31.43 16.88 -12.93
C ALA A 61 -31.36 17.03 -11.39
N GLY A 62 -30.17 17.28 -10.83
CA GLY A 62 -29.95 17.49 -9.39
C GLY A 62 -29.53 16.25 -8.60
N GLU A 63 -29.24 15.13 -9.24
CA GLU A 63 -28.67 13.96 -8.56
C GLU A 63 -27.18 14.18 -8.21
N THR A 64 -26.78 13.82 -6.98
CA THR A 64 -25.37 13.93 -6.54
C THR A 64 -24.49 12.83 -7.13
N MET A 65 -23.18 13.09 -7.23
CA MET A 65 -22.20 12.10 -7.70
C MET A 65 -22.25 10.79 -6.91
N CYS A 66 -22.39 10.86 -5.58
CA CYS A 66 -22.55 9.69 -4.70
C CYS A 66 -23.78 8.85 -5.05
N HIS A 67 -24.93 9.50 -5.27
CA HIS A 67 -26.16 8.78 -5.58
C HIS A 67 -26.05 8.04 -6.92
N ILE A 68 -25.46 8.67 -7.92
CA ILE A 68 -25.20 8.04 -9.22
C ILE A 68 -24.27 6.84 -9.05
N ALA A 69 -23.17 7.00 -8.30
CA ALA A 69 -22.20 5.93 -8.04
C ALA A 69 -22.83 4.70 -7.37
N ARG A 70 -23.58 4.91 -6.29
CA ARG A 70 -24.33 3.84 -5.59
C ARG A 70 -25.33 3.15 -6.52
N SER A 71 -26.04 3.91 -7.35
CA SER A 71 -27.04 3.33 -8.27
C SER A 71 -26.46 2.41 -9.35
N VAL A 72 -25.16 2.53 -9.63
CA VAL A 72 -24.45 1.70 -10.62
C VAL A 72 -23.47 0.73 -9.98
N GLY A 73 -23.40 0.69 -8.64
CA GLY A 73 -22.49 -0.20 -7.90
C GLY A 73 -21.01 0.12 -8.12
N PHE A 74 -20.64 1.39 -8.31
CA PHE A 74 -19.26 1.79 -8.62
C PHE A 74 -18.70 2.77 -7.56
N PRO A 75 -17.37 2.83 -7.30
CA PRO A 75 -16.82 3.69 -6.26
C PRO A 75 -17.06 5.18 -6.52
N SER A 76 -17.58 5.88 -5.52
CA SER A 76 -18.01 7.28 -5.60
C SER A 76 -16.86 8.22 -6.00
N CYS A 77 -15.65 8.04 -5.46
CA CYS A 77 -14.50 8.86 -5.85
C CYS A 77 -14.02 8.55 -7.27
N MET A 78 -14.01 7.29 -7.69
CA MET A 78 -13.63 6.92 -9.05
C MET A 78 -14.61 7.49 -10.08
N LEU A 79 -15.92 7.42 -9.80
CA LEU A 79 -16.93 8.00 -10.67
C LEU A 79 -16.85 9.53 -10.70
N ALA A 80 -16.73 10.17 -9.54
CA ALA A 80 -16.60 11.62 -9.45
C ALA A 80 -15.45 12.15 -10.30
N ARG A 81 -14.29 11.47 -10.31
CA ARG A 81 -13.17 11.84 -11.18
C ARG A 81 -13.52 11.79 -12.67
N LEU A 82 -14.30 10.79 -13.11
CA LEU A 82 -14.76 10.70 -14.51
C LEU A 82 -15.78 11.80 -14.84
N LEU A 83 -16.69 12.10 -13.90
CA LEU A 83 -17.73 13.11 -14.09
C LEU A 83 -17.16 14.52 -14.15
N LEU A 84 -16.19 14.83 -13.29
CA LEU A 84 -15.51 16.13 -13.29
C LEU A 84 -14.73 16.37 -14.60
N ASP A 85 -14.07 15.34 -15.13
CA ASP A 85 -13.44 15.38 -16.45
C ASP A 85 -14.49 15.61 -17.55
N ALA A 86 -15.56 14.82 -17.57
CA ALA A 86 -16.59 14.92 -18.60
C ALA A 86 -17.39 16.24 -18.58
N GLN A 87 -17.66 16.80 -17.40
CA GLN A 87 -18.45 18.02 -17.23
C GLN A 87 -17.64 19.29 -17.45
N HIS A 88 -16.40 19.32 -16.98
CA HIS A 88 -15.58 20.54 -16.96
C HIS A 88 -14.34 20.49 -17.87
N GLY A 89 -14.02 19.33 -18.46
CA GLY A 89 -12.81 19.14 -19.28
C GLY A 89 -11.52 19.28 -18.46
N TRP A 90 -11.58 19.04 -17.15
CA TRP A 90 -10.46 19.29 -16.26
C TRP A 90 -9.38 18.21 -16.36
N SER A 91 -8.13 18.65 -16.29
CA SER A 91 -6.99 17.74 -16.24
C SER A 91 -7.00 16.87 -14.97
N LYS A 92 -6.32 15.71 -15.01
CA LYS A 92 -6.14 14.84 -13.83
C LYS A 92 -5.51 15.58 -12.64
N THR A 93 -4.56 16.47 -12.90
CA THR A 93 -3.90 17.27 -11.86
C THR A 93 -4.88 18.24 -11.21
N THR A 94 -5.70 18.90 -12.03
CA THR A 94 -6.79 19.77 -11.56
C THR A 94 -7.73 18.97 -10.65
N ILE A 95 -8.25 17.85 -11.12
CA ILE A 95 -9.15 17.01 -10.32
C ILE A 95 -8.48 16.56 -9.01
N SER A 96 -7.22 16.10 -9.07
CA SER A 96 -6.45 15.71 -7.87
C SER A 96 -6.35 16.84 -6.85
N ASN A 97 -6.10 18.07 -7.28
CA ASN A 97 -6.04 19.22 -6.38
C ASN A 97 -7.38 19.52 -5.71
N PHE A 98 -8.52 19.33 -6.40
CA PHE A 98 -9.84 19.47 -5.76
C PHE A 98 -10.06 18.43 -4.65
N PHE A 99 -9.68 17.17 -4.90
CA PHE A 99 -9.74 16.13 -3.86
C PHE A 99 -8.83 16.47 -2.67
N LYS A 100 -7.62 17.00 -2.92
CA LYS A 100 -6.72 17.46 -1.84
C LYS A 100 -7.33 18.61 -1.05
N GLU A 101 -7.93 19.60 -1.72
CA GLU A 101 -8.63 20.70 -1.06
C GLU A 101 -9.82 20.19 -0.22
N ALA A 102 -10.55 19.18 -0.70
CA ALA A 102 -11.71 18.62 -0.01
C ALA A 102 -11.31 17.84 1.26
N MET A 103 -10.11 17.28 1.27
CA MET A 103 -9.51 16.54 2.39
C MET A 103 -8.90 17.42 3.47
N LYS A 104 -8.73 18.73 3.24
CA LYS A 104 -8.25 19.64 4.27
C LYS A 104 -9.31 19.80 5.34
N ASP A 105 -8.90 19.66 6.60
CA ASP A 105 -9.80 19.75 7.74
C ASP A 105 -10.46 21.13 7.83
N GLU A 106 -11.70 21.16 8.34
CA GLU A 106 -12.39 22.43 8.63
C GLU A 106 -11.58 23.28 9.61
N SER A 107 -10.81 22.65 10.50
CA SER A 107 -9.89 23.33 11.44
C SER A 107 -8.70 23.99 10.73
N GLU A 108 -8.11 23.38 9.69
CA GLU A 108 -7.04 24.01 8.88
C GLU A 108 -7.56 25.20 8.06
N LEU A 109 -8.84 25.17 7.69
CA LEU A 109 -9.52 26.28 7.01
C LEU A 109 -9.86 27.43 7.97
N LEU A 110 -10.02 27.15 9.27
CA LEU A 110 -10.31 28.14 10.33
C LEU A 110 -9.04 28.72 10.96
N GLU A 111 -7.97 27.94 11.13
CA GLU A 111 -6.65 28.38 11.60
C GLU A 111 -5.88 29.17 10.53
N ALA A 112 -6.23 29.00 9.25
CA ALA A 112 -5.89 29.95 8.20
C ALA A 112 -6.66 31.27 8.39
N VAL A 113 -6.30 32.02 9.44
CA VAL A 113 -6.76 33.39 9.71
C VAL A 113 -6.49 34.23 8.46
N ALA A 114 -7.58 34.52 7.74
CA ALA A 114 -7.63 35.10 6.40
C ALA A 114 -6.89 34.25 5.34
N PRO A 115 -7.60 33.63 4.38
CA PRO A 115 -6.92 33.13 3.20
C PRO A 115 -6.39 34.35 2.44
N GLU A 116 -5.10 34.67 2.58
CA GLU A 116 -4.43 35.72 1.79
C GLU A 116 -4.60 35.49 0.28
N THR A 117 -5.00 34.28 -0.11
CA THR A 117 -5.40 33.94 -1.47
C THR A 117 -6.81 33.33 -1.46
N PRO A 118 -7.80 33.93 -2.15
CA PRO A 118 -9.12 33.30 -2.30
C PRO A 118 -8.98 31.90 -2.91
N PRO A 119 -9.84 30.93 -2.54
CA PRO A 119 -9.77 29.59 -3.08
C PRO A 119 -9.80 29.66 -4.61
N ASN A 120 -8.92 28.92 -5.27
CA ASN A 120 -8.90 28.88 -6.71
C ASN A 120 -10.16 28.14 -7.19
N ARG A 121 -11.22 28.91 -7.50
CA ARG A 121 -12.52 28.40 -7.97
C ARG A 121 -12.47 27.88 -9.41
N ARG A 122 -11.35 28.07 -10.13
CA ARG A 122 -11.09 27.54 -11.48
C ARG A 122 -12.21 27.82 -12.49
N GLY A 123 -12.77 29.03 -12.40
CA GLY A 123 -13.85 29.50 -13.27
C GLY A 123 -15.26 29.14 -12.82
N LEU A 124 -15.44 28.48 -11.66
CA LEU A 124 -16.75 28.22 -11.08
C LEU A 124 -17.28 29.43 -10.30
N SER A 125 -18.61 29.58 -10.28
CA SER A 125 -19.26 30.48 -9.33
C SER A 125 -19.06 29.99 -7.88
N GLU A 126 -19.30 30.87 -6.92
CA GLU A 126 -19.16 30.54 -5.50
C GLU A 126 -20.11 29.41 -5.07
N GLU A 127 -21.35 29.45 -5.54
CA GLU A 127 -22.37 28.44 -5.25
C GLU A 127 -22.02 27.08 -5.87
N GLU A 128 -21.53 27.08 -7.11
CA GLU A 128 -21.11 25.84 -7.79
C GLU A 128 -19.89 25.23 -7.13
N TYR A 129 -18.89 26.04 -6.76
CA TYR A 129 -17.72 25.58 -6.05
C TYR A 129 -18.11 24.97 -4.69
N ALA A 130 -18.94 25.65 -3.90
CA ALA A 130 -19.38 25.16 -2.60
C ALA A 130 -20.17 23.85 -2.72
N ARG A 131 -21.08 23.75 -3.70
CA ARG A 131 -21.82 22.50 -4.00
C ARG A 131 -20.86 21.38 -4.37
N LEU A 132 -19.92 21.65 -5.27
CA LEU A 132 -18.99 20.64 -5.76
C LEU A 132 -18.07 20.13 -4.65
N MET A 133 -17.54 21.03 -3.81
CA MET A 133 -16.70 20.65 -2.68
C MET A 133 -17.45 19.76 -1.69
N ARG A 134 -18.72 20.07 -1.41
CA ARG A 134 -19.57 19.22 -0.57
C ARG A 134 -19.76 17.83 -1.18
N GLU A 135 -20.10 17.74 -2.47
CA GLU A 135 -20.28 16.45 -3.14
C GLU A 135 -18.98 15.63 -3.22
N ILE A 136 -17.83 16.28 -3.41
CA ILE A 136 -16.53 15.59 -3.38
C ILE A 136 -16.24 15.03 -1.98
N ARG A 137 -16.53 15.79 -0.91
CA ARG A 137 -16.38 15.28 0.47
C ARG A 137 -17.29 14.09 0.74
N GLU A 138 -18.57 14.17 0.35
CA GLU A 138 -19.50 13.04 0.43
C GLU A 138 -18.96 11.80 -0.30
N CYS A 139 -18.37 11.99 -1.50
CA CYS A 139 -17.74 10.90 -2.25
C CYS A 139 -16.53 10.30 -1.52
N ILE A 140 -15.73 11.13 -0.85
CA ILE A 140 -14.55 10.71 -0.09
C ILE A 140 -14.98 9.87 1.12
N ASP A 141 -15.98 10.32 1.85
CA ASP A 141 -16.47 9.67 3.07
C ASP A 141 -17.19 8.34 2.77
N ASP A 142 -17.90 8.26 1.63
CA ASP A 142 -18.62 7.07 1.18
C ASP A 142 -17.70 5.99 0.59
N ASP A 143 -16.65 6.39 -0.13
CA ASP A 143 -15.85 5.46 -0.92
C ASP A 143 -14.74 4.81 -0.09
N VAL A 144 -15.02 3.62 0.44
CA VAL A 144 -14.06 2.85 1.23
C VAL A 144 -12.93 2.23 0.41
N ILE A 145 -13.01 2.18 -0.93
CA ILE A 145 -12.06 1.43 -1.78
C ILE A 145 -11.17 2.37 -2.61
N GLY A 146 -11.77 3.32 -3.29
CA GLY A 146 -11.17 4.22 -4.28
C GLY A 146 -11.02 5.67 -3.84
N SER A 147 -11.23 5.98 -2.56
CA SER A 147 -11.01 7.32 -2.01
C SER A 147 -9.53 7.63 -1.75
N PRO A 148 -9.17 8.93 -1.66
CA PRO A 148 -7.86 9.35 -1.16
C PRO A 148 -7.55 8.84 0.26
N LEU A 149 -8.57 8.65 1.11
CA LEU A 149 -8.39 8.06 2.44
C LEU A 149 -7.98 6.58 2.34
N ALA A 150 -8.63 5.82 1.47
CA ALA A 150 -8.26 4.43 1.21
C ALA A 150 -6.85 4.31 0.58
N ASP A 151 -6.48 5.24 -0.31
CA ASP A 151 -5.11 5.35 -0.85
C ASP A 151 -4.09 5.63 0.27
N ARG A 152 -4.39 6.56 1.18
CA ARG A 152 -3.51 6.90 2.32
C ARG A 152 -3.31 5.72 3.25
N ILE A 153 -4.37 4.97 3.58
CA ILE A 153 -4.25 3.75 4.40
C ILE A 153 -3.33 2.73 3.72
N ARG A 154 -3.55 2.43 2.43
CA ARG A 154 -2.70 1.47 1.69
C ARG A 154 -1.24 1.91 1.64
N HIS A 155 -0.99 3.20 1.40
CA HIS A 155 0.37 3.74 1.39
C HIS A 155 1.04 3.60 2.75
N ASN A 156 0.36 4.00 3.82
CA ASN A 156 0.90 3.92 5.18
C ASN A 156 1.16 2.47 5.60
N MET A 157 0.28 1.53 5.24
CA MET A 157 0.53 0.10 5.45
C MET A 157 1.80 -0.36 4.73
N GLY A 158 2.02 0.07 3.48
CA GLY A 158 3.26 -0.20 2.75
C GLY A 158 4.50 0.27 3.52
N VAL A 159 4.50 1.53 3.94
CA VAL A 159 5.58 2.15 4.71
C VAL A 159 5.82 1.42 6.05
N GLU A 160 4.76 1.03 6.76
CA GLU A 160 4.86 0.31 8.03
C GLU A 160 5.55 -1.06 7.86
N TYR A 161 5.14 -1.83 6.86
CA TYR A 161 5.72 -3.15 6.60
C TYR A 161 7.14 -3.09 6.00
N GLU A 162 7.45 -2.04 5.23
CA GLU A 162 8.83 -1.73 4.85
C GLU A 162 9.67 -1.41 6.09
N TYR A 163 9.17 -0.59 7.01
CA TYR A 163 9.86 -0.30 8.26
C TYR A 163 10.11 -1.58 9.08
N LEU A 164 9.11 -2.47 9.21
CA LEU A 164 9.27 -3.77 9.87
C LEU A 164 10.36 -4.64 9.22
N LEU A 165 10.46 -4.63 7.89
CA LEU A 165 11.55 -5.30 7.17
C LEU A 165 12.92 -4.69 7.54
N LEU A 166 13.06 -3.37 7.46
CA LEU A 166 14.31 -2.68 7.76
C LEU A 166 14.76 -2.93 9.21
N GLU A 167 13.85 -2.87 10.17
CA GLU A 167 14.12 -3.19 11.58
C GLU A 167 14.53 -4.66 11.75
N SER A 168 13.86 -5.58 11.06
CA SER A 168 14.21 -7.01 11.10
C SER A 168 15.65 -7.27 10.62
N LEU A 169 16.08 -6.55 9.57
CA LEU A 169 17.45 -6.64 9.05
C LEU A 169 18.47 -6.02 10.01
N ARG A 170 18.16 -4.85 10.58
CA ARG A 170 19.01 -4.15 11.57
C ARG A 170 19.21 -4.98 12.82
N ASN A 171 18.13 -5.56 13.36
CA ASN A 171 18.17 -6.43 14.53
C ASN A 171 19.01 -7.70 14.30
N ARG A 172 19.10 -8.15 13.04
CA ARG A 172 19.96 -9.26 12.62
C ARG A 172 21.37 -8.83 12.19
N GLN A 173 21.70 -7.54 12.32
CA GLN A 173 22.96 -6.94 11.90
C GLN A 173 23.34 -7.25 10.44
N LEU A 174 22.32 -7.35 9.57
CA LEU A 174 22.53 -7.53 8.15
C LEU A 174 22.87 -6.19 7.50
N VAL A 175 23.81 -6.21 6.58
CA VAL A 175 24.27 -5.01 5.87
C VAL A 175 23.52 -4.89 4.55
N PHE A 176 22.83 -3.76 4.35
CA PHE A 176 21.96 -3.55 3.21
C PHE A 176 21.92 -2.08 2.77
N GLU A 177 21.37 -1.85 1.59
CA GLU A 177 20.98 -0.53 1.08
C GLU A 177 19.46 -0.48 0.98
N SER A 178 18.85 0.56 1.56
CA SER A 178 17.41 0.82 1.43
C SER A 178 17.08 1.38 0.05
N GLU A 179 15.78 1.36 -0.30
CA GLU A 179 15.29 1.95 -1.53
C GLU A 179 15.75 3.40 -1.72
N ASP A 180 15.66 4.23 -0.67
CA ASP A 180 16.09 5.63 -0.72
C ASP A 180 17.57 5.77 -1.07
N MET A 181 18.44 4.96 -0.46
CA MET A 181 19.87 4.94 -0.80
C MET A 181 20.12 4.53 -2.25
N LEU A 182 19.33 3.59 -2.78
CA LEU A 182 19.43 3.17 -4.19
C LEU A 182 18.95 4.28 -5.13
N ARG A 183 17.89 5.02 -4.75
CA ARG A 183 17.36 6.16 -5.51
C ARG A 183 18.31 7.34 -5.51
N GLU A 184 18.96 7.65 -4.39
CA GLU A 184 20.02 8.66 -4.29
C GLU A 184 21.22 8.35 -5.22
N LYS A 185 21.52 7.06 -5.41
CA LYS A 185 22.53 6.59 -6.37
C LYS A 185 22.09 6.68 -7.84
N GLY A 186 20.87 7.16 -8.11
CA GLY A 186 20.33 7.32 -9.47
C GLY A 186 19.84 6.03 -10.11
N LEU A 187 19.54 4.98 -9.33
CA LEU A 187 19.02 3.73 -9.86
C LEU A 187 17.50 3.86 -10.13
N SER A 188 17.06 3.41 -11.31
CA SER A 188 15.67 3.59 -11.77
C SER A 188 14.72 2.43 -11.45
N LYS A 189 15.27 1.29 -11.01
CA LYS A 189 14.53 0.10 -10.58
C LYS A 189 15.17 -0.41 -9.30
N THR A 190 14.50 -0.17 -8.19
CA THR A 190 15.02 -0.36 -6.84
C THR A 190 14.09 -1.31 -6.09
N PRO A 191 14.58 -2.47 -5.62
CA PRO A 191 13.86 -3.22 -4.59
C PRO A 191 13.86 -2.40 -3.29
N ASP A 192 12.95 -2.73 -2.37
CA ASP A 192 12.90 -2.05 -1.06
C ASP A 192 14.21 -2.21 -0.28
N VAL A 193 14.85 -3.37 -0.46
CA VAL A 193 16.16 -3.69 0.12
C VAL A 193 17.06 -4.37 -0.89
N ARG A 194 18.31 -3.88 -1.00
CA ARG A 194 19.42 -4.61 -1.61
C ARG A 194 20.40 -5.05 -0.54
N LEU A 195 20.63 -6.35 -0.42
CA LEU A 195 21.61 -6.88 0.53
C LEU A 195 23.02 -6.66 -0.01
N LEU A 196 23.93 -6.20 0.86
CA LEU A 196 25.35 -6.09 0.53
C LEU A 196 26.07 -7.42 0.65
N LEU A 197 25.56 -8.30 1.51
CA LEU A 197 25.98 -9.69 1.65
C LEU A 197 24.75 -10.59 1.41
N PRO A 198 24.77 -11.50 0.43
CA PRO A 198 23.64 -12.36 0.17
C PRO A 198 23.38 -13.28 1.37
N ILE A 199 22.11 -13.59 1.60
CA ILE A 199 21.69 -14.55 2.61
C ILE A 199 21.20 -15.83 1.94
N GLY A 200 21.40 -16.97 2.59
CA GLY A 200 20.78 -18.23 2.22
C GLY A 200 19.50 -18.43 3.04
N VAL A 201 18.40 -18.73 2.37
CA VAL A 201 17.10 -19.00 2.98
C VAL A 201 16.66 -20.38 2.52
N LYS A 202 16.31 -21.25 3.47
CA LYS A 202 15.77 -22.56 3.13
C LYS A 202 14.28 -22.44 2.87
N ASP A 203 13.84 -22.84 1.68
CA ASP A 203 12.41 -22.91 1.36
C ASP A 203 11.76 -23.98 2.27
N PRO A 204 10.77 -23.62 3.10
CA PRO A 204 10.10 -24.57 3.98
C PRO A 204 9.40 -25.72 3.24
N LYS A 205 8.99 -25.50 1.98
CA LYS A 205 8.24 -26.50 1.19
C LYS A 205 9.17 -27.48 0.51
N SER A 206 10.15 -27.00 -0.24
CA SER A 206 11.08 -27.85 -0.99
C SER A 206 12.30 -28.29 -0.19
N GLY A 207 12.63 -27.57 0.89
CA GLY A 207 13.88 -27.72 1.63
C GLY A 207 15.11 -27.21 0.89
N GLN A 208 14.95 -26.62 -0.30
CA GLN A 208 16.03 -26.09 -1.12
C GLN A 208 16.58 -24.79 -0.52
N LEU A 209 17.90 -24.60 -0.59
CA LEU A 209 18.53 -23.35 -0.22
C LEU A 209 18.43 -22.35 -1.39
N HIS A 210 17.77 -21.22 -1.15
CA HIS A 210 17.70 -20.09 -2.05
C HIS A 210 18.68 -19.00 -1.60
N VAL A 211 19.45 -18.48 -2.55
CA VAL A 211 20.28 -17.29 -2.32
C VAL A 211 19.39 -16.06 -2.51
N VAL A 212 19.49 -15.09 -1.62
CA VAL A 212 18.70 -13.85 -1.65
C VAL A 212 19.67 -12.67 -1.65
N ASN A 213 19.60 -11.86 -2.71
CA ASN A 213 20.40 -10.65 -2.89
C ASN A 213 19.59 -9.35 -2.69
N TRP A 214 18.26 -9.43 -2.80
CA TRP A 214 17.34 -8.33 -2.63
C TRP A 214 16.03 -8.82 -2.03
N ILE A 215 15.31 -7.91 -1.37
CA ILE A 215 14.01 -8.19 -0.76
C ILE A 215 13.03 -7.10 -1.19
N ASP A 216 11.84 -7.50 -1.62
CA ASP A 216 10.73 -6.62 -1.98
C ASP A 216 9.54 -6.93 -1.05
N SER A 217 9.15 -5.92 -0.28
CA SER A 217 8.11 -5.91 0.74
C SER A 217 6.77 -5.54 0.10
N LYS A 218 5.76 -6.41 0.26
CA LYS A 218 4.42 -6.19 -0.30
C LYS A 218 3.41 -6.29 0.82
N ALA A 219 2.93 -5.15 1.30
CA ALA A 219 1.85 -5.03 2.29
C ALA A 219 0.46 -5.38 1.70
N MET A 220 0.37 -6.55 1.07
CA MET A 220 -0.82 -7.06 0.38
C MET A 220 -0.80 -8.58 0.32
N PHE A 221 -1.89 -9.17 -0.19
CA PHE A 221 -1.96 -10.61 -0.40
C PHE A 221 -1.41 -11.00 -1.78
N GLY A 222 -0.55 -12.01 -1.82
CA GLY A 222 0.02 -12.55 -3.06
C GLY A 222 -0.91 -13.53 -3.77
N ASP A 223 -1.76 -13.04 -4.66
CA ASP A 223 -2.55 -13.89 -5.58
C ASP A 223 -1.91 -13.99 -6.98
N ARG A 224 -2.40 -14.94 -7.80
CA ARG A 224 -1.88 -15.23 -9.14
C ARG A 224 -1.81 -13.97 -10.01
N HIS A 225 -2.85 -13.16 -10.02
CA HIS A 225 -2.88 -11.93 -10.80
C HIS A 225 -1.84 -10.93 -10.29
N THR A 226 -1.79 -10.71 -8.99
CA THR A 226 -0.88 -9.73 -8.39
C THR A 226 0.58 -10.13 -8.58
N HIS A 227 0.94 -11.40 -8.36
CA HIS A 227 2.33 -11.85 -8.52
C HIS A 227 2.72 -12.00 -10.00
N GLU A 228 1.95 -12.76 -10.79
CA GLU A 228 2.34 -13.20 -12.13
C GLU A 228 1.99 -12.20 -13.23
N THR A 229 1.12 -11.22 -12.93
CA THR A 229 0.74 -10.18 -13.91
C THR A 229 1.22 -8.81 -13.48
N GLU A 230 0.80 -8.31 -12.32
CA GLU A 230 1.07 -6.93 -11.92
C GLU A 230 2.53 -6.70 -11.55
N ASN A 231 3.12 -7.61 -10.75
CA ASN A 231 4.49 -7.46 -10.24
C ASN A 231 5.55 -8.14 -11.12
N ALA A 232 5.18 -9.05 -12.02
CA ALA A 232 6.14 -9.86 -12.79
C ALA A 232 7.23 -9.04 -13.49
N SER A 233 6.85 -7.94 -14.16
CA SER A 233 7.82 -7.09 -14.87
C SER A 233 8.80 -6.36 -13.93
N GLN A 234 8.32 -5.97 -12.74
CA GLN A 234 9.13 -5.31 -11.71
C GLN A 234 10.13 -6.30 -11.11
N LEU A 235 9.64 -7.46 -10.68
CA LEU A 235 10.45 -8.50 -10.04
C LEU A 235 11.50 -9.07 -10.99
N GLN A 236 11.16 -9.32 -12.26
CA GLN A 236 12.14 -9.71 -13.27
C GLN A 236 13.22 -8.64 -13.46
N GLY A 237 12.83 -7.36 -13.37
CA GLY A 237 13.76 -6.24 -13.42
C GLY A 237 14.80 -6.28 -12.29
N TYR A 238 14.43 -6.77 -11.11
CA TYR A 238 15.34 -6.96 -9.99
C TYR A 238 16.22 -8.18 -10.18
N VAL A 239 15.64 -9.33 -10.58
CA VAL A 239 16.39 -10.56 -10.90
C VAL A 239 17.52 -10.27 -11.89
N ASN A 240 17.19 -9.59 -12.99
CA ASN A 240 18.16 -9.27 -14.04
C ASN A 240 19.30 -8.34 -13.58
N ARG A 241 19.11 -7.56 -12.52
CA ARG A 241 20.08 -6.55 -12.02
C ARG A 241 20.89 -7.05 -10.84
N TYR A 242 20.24 -7.78 -9.95
CA TYR A 242 20.76 -8.10 -8.62
C TYR A 242 20.84 -9.61 -8.37
N GLY A 243 20.40 -10.44 -9.32
CA GLY A 243 20.33 -11.89 -9.16
C GLY A 243 19.11 -12.34 -8.35
N PRO A 244 19.12 -13.57 -7.82
CA PRO A 244 18.00 -14.12 -7.07
C PRO A 244 17.60 -13.28 -5.85
N GLY A 245 16.32 -13.30 -5.47
CA GLY A 245 15.78 -12.49 -4.39
C GLY A 245 14.55 -13.07 -3.70
N LEU A 246 13.97 -12.27 -2.81
CA LEU A 246 12.85 -12.64 -1.95
C LEU A 246 11.72 -11.60 -2.08
N VAL A 247 10.49 -12.07 -2.23
CA VAL A 247 9.29 -11.25 -2.13
C VAL A 247 8.52 -11.65 -0.89
N ILE A 248 8.19 -10.69 -0.03
CA ILE A 248 7.41 -10.91 1.19
C ILE A 248 6.01 -10.35 0.98
N TYR A 249 5.00 -11.22 0.95
CA TYR A 249 3.58 -10.85 0.98
C TYR A 249 3.05 -10.92 2.41
N TRP A 250 3.02 -9.81 3.12
CA TRP A 250 2.76 -9.77 4.57
C TRP A 250 1.39 -10.29 4.99
N PHE A 251 0.41 -10.31 4.09
CA PHE A 251 -0.91 -10.88 4.36
C PHE A 251 -1.06 -12.31 3.88
N GLY A 252 0.04 -12.96 3.49
CA GLY A 252 0.05 -14.31 2.94
C GLY A 252 -0.05 -14.34 1.43
N HIS A 253 0.04 -15.56 0.89
CA HIS A 253 -0.01 -15.79 -0.55
C HIS A 253 -0.61 -17.16 -0.89
N VAL A 254 -0.99 -17.31 -2.16
CA VAL A 254 -1.38 -18.60 -2.73
C VAL A 254 -0.15 -19.50 -2.82
N ALA A 255 -0.28 -20.77 -2.44
CA ALA A 255 0.85 -21.68 -2.34
C ALA A 255 1.41 -22.07 -3.72
N GLN A 256 0.57 -22.06 -4.76
CA GLN A 256 0.84 -22.52 -6.12
C GLN A 256 1.13 -21.36 -7.11
N LEU A 257 1.73 -20.26 -6.63
CA LEU A 257 2.19 -19.19 -7.52
C LEU A 257 3.34 -19.69 -8.39
N SER A 258 3.23 -19.44 -9.69
CA SER A 258 4.31 -19.62 -10.65
C SER A 258 5.26 -18.44 -10.52
N SER A 259 6.46 -18.68 -9.98
CA SER A 259 7.52 -17.68 -9.96
C SER A 259 8.73 -18.15 -10.73
N ASP A 260 9.59 -17.21 -11.11
CA ASP A 260 10.95 -17.53 -11.52
C ASP A 260 11.62 -18.32 -10.37
N SER A 261 12.41 -19.35 -10.70
CA SER A 261 13.17 -20.12 -9.69
C SER A 261 14.11 -19.23 -8.87
N ASP A 262 14.46 -18.06 -9.41
CA ASP A 262 15.29 -17.05 -8.77
C ASP A 262 14.51 -16.14 -7.80
N ILE A 263 13.20 -16.31 -7.65
CA ILE A 263 12.37 -15.54 -6.72
C ILE A 263 11.77 -16.47 -5.66
N LEU A 264 12.23 -16.32 -4.43
CA LEU A 264 11.58 -16.93 -3.27
C LEU A 264 10.37 -16.08 -2.86
N ILE A 265 9.25 -16.72 -2.55
CA ILE A 265 8.05 -16.06 -2.02
C ILE A 265 7.86 -16.49 -0.57
N ALA A 266 7.68 -15.52 0.32
CA ALA A 266 7.35 -15.74 1.73
C ALA A 266 6.22 -14.81 2.19
N ASP A 267 5.69 -15.08 3.37
CA ASP A 267 4.70 -14.24 4.07
C ASP A 267 5.29 -13.46 5.25
N SER A 268 6.56 -13.70 5.55
CA SER A 268 7.28 -13.09 6.66
C SER A 268 8.79 -13.10 6.37
N PHE A 269 9.56 -12.29 7.10
CA PHE A 269 11.01 -12.37 7.03
C PHE A 269 11.50 -13.72 7.59
N PRO A 270 12.32 -14.49 6.87
CA PRO A 270 12.74 -15.83 7.31
C PRO A 270 13.41 -15.85 8.68
N LEU A 271 12.94 -16.76 9.55
CA LEU A 271 13.51 -16.92 10.89
C LEU A 271 14.95 -17.48 10.83
N GLU A 272 15.14 -18.51 10.02
CA GLU A 272 16.43 -19.16 9.79
C GLU A 272 17.06 -18.63 8.52
N ILE A 273 18.24 -18.02 8.68
CA ILE A 273 19.06 -17.53 7.57
C ILE A 273 20.48 -18.07 7.74
N SER A 274 21.16 -18.34 6.63
CA SER A 274 22.58 -18.69 6.61
C SER A 274 23.39 -17.60 5.93
N LEU A 275 24.53 -17.23 6.48
CA LEU A 275 25.44 -16.27 5.86
C LEU A 275 26.66 -16.98 5.24
N PRO A 276 27.28 -16.39 4.21
CA PRO A 276 28.49 -16.93 3.60
C PRO A 276 29.57 -17.23 4.65
N GLY A 277 30.19 -18.41 4.55
CA GLY A 277 31.24 -18.83 5.46
C GLY A 277 30.78 -19.20 6.88
N ALA A 278 29.48 -19.44 7.08
CA ALA A 278 28.89 -19.70 8.41
C ALA A 278 29.16 -18.57 9.43
N PHE A 279 29.28 -17.34 8.93
CA PHE A 279 29.39 -16.15 9.76
C PHE A 279 28.09 -15.96 10.56
N ASP A 280 28.20 -15.75 11.86
CA ASP A 280 27.07 -15.39 12.72
C ASP A 280 27.33 -14.00 13.32
N PRO A 281 26.71 -12.93 12.79
CA PRO A 281 26.90 -11.58 13.30
C PRO A 281 26.36 -11.43 14.73
N LEU A 282 25.44 -12.31 15.13
CA LEU A 282 24.85 -12.31 16.47
C LEU A 282 25.64 -13.19 17.45
N ALA A 283 26.76 -13.80 17.05
CA ALA A 283 27.55 -14.66 17.94
C ALA A 283 28.08 -13.92 19.18
N SER A 284 28.31 -12.60 19.08
CA SER A 284 28.71 -11.73 20.19
C SER A 284 27.53 -11.19 21.01
N VAL A 285 26.29 -11.36 20.52
CA VAL A 285 25.08 -10.85 21.17
C VAL A 285 24.62 -11.84 22.24
N SER A 286 24.48 -11.35 23.46
CA SER A 286 23.99 -12.15 24.58
C SER A 286 22.51 -12.46 24.38
N LYS A 287 22.18 -13.71 24.02
CA LYS A 287 20.78 -14.16 23.94
C LYS A 287 20.17 -14.18 25.34
N LEU A 288 19.02 -13.52 25.51
CA LEU A 288 18.22 -13.64 26.73
C LEU A 288 17.76 -15.09 26.87
N GLN A 289 17.88 -15.64 28.09
CA GLN A 289 17.37 -16.98 28.37
C GLN A 289 15.85 -16.95 28.50
N GLU A 290 15.19 -18.07 28.18
CA GLU A 290 13.76 -18.25 28.43
C GLU A 290 13.50 -18.09 29.94
N SER A 291 12.52 -17.25 30.31
CA SER A 291 12.28 -16.78 31.70
C SER A 291 13.23 -15.70 32.23
N ALA A 292 14.06 -15.06 31.39
CA ALA A 292 14.81 -13.88 31.79
C ALA A 292 13.85 -12.74 32.18
N GLU A 293 14.06 -12.19 33.36
CA GLU A 293 13.25 -11.08 33.87
C GLU A 293 13.71 -9.77 33.20
N VAL A 294 12.97 -9.34 32.17
CA VAL A 294 13.24 -8.08 31.47
C VAL A 294 12.64 -6.93 32.28
N LYS A 295 13.49 -6.14 32.94
CA LYS A 295 13.06 -4.91 33.61
C LYS A 295 12.96 -3.79 32.58
N LEU A 296 11.73 -3.49 32.16
CA LEU A 296 11.45 -2.29 31.39
C LEU A 296 11.76 -1.07 32.27
N GLN A 297 12.71 -0.24 31.84
CA GLN A 297 12.96 1.06 32.45
C GLN A 297 12.37 2.13 31.55
N PRO A 298 11.74 3.18 32.10
CA PRO A 298 11.38 4.35 31.31
C PRO A 298 12.64 4.92 30.66
N ALA A 299 12.74 4.84 29.34
CA ALA A 299 13.80 5.51 28.61
C ALA A 299 13.62 7.02 28.77
N LYS A 300 14.71 7.74 28.99
CA LYS A 300 14.70 9.20 28.84
C LYS A 300 14.66 9.49 27.35
N ILE A 301 13.44 9.65 26.84
CA ILE A 301 13.18 10.02 25.46
C ILE A 301 13.11 11.54 25.42
N GLN A 302 14.05 12.15 24.70
CA GLN A 302 13.95 13.54 24.31
C GLN A 302 13.61 13.58 22.82
N THR A 303 12.44 14.13 22.48
CA THR A 303 12.09 14.39 21.09
C THR A 303 12.39 15.85 20.80
N ASP A 304 13.46 16.07 20.05
CA ASP A 304 13.77 17.36 19.44
C ASP A 304 13.20 17.41 18.02
N PHE A 305 13.27 18.56 17.38
CA PHE A 305 12.89 18.74 15.99
C PHE A 305 14.06 19.35 15.24
N ASP A 306 14.35 18.86 14.04
CA ASP A 306 15.34 19.52 13.18
C ASP A 306 14.81 20.82 12.56
N ASP A 307 15.65 21.47 11.75
CA ASP A 307 15.32 22.72 11.07
C ASP A 307 14.11 22.59 10.12
N ASP A 308 13.78 21.36 9.70
CA ASP A 308 12.63 21.01 8.86
C ASP A 308 11.43 20.53 9.69
N TRP A 309 11.47 20.68 11.02
CA TRP A 309 10.43 20.27 11.95
C TRP A 309 10.16 18.75 11.98
N ILE A 310 11.15 17.94 11.63
CA ILE A 310 11.06 16.48 11.70
C ILE A 310 11.47 16.04 13.11
N PRO A 311 10.67 15.20 13.80
CA PRO A 311 10.99 14.76 15.15
C PRO A 311 12.24 13.87 15.17
N ILE A 312 13.30 14.36 15.81
CA ILE A 312 14.50 13.61 16.15
C ILE A 312 14.34 13.13 17.59
N SER A 313 13.91 11.88 17.76
CA SER A 313 13.85 11.27 19.09
C SER A 313 15.20 10.68 19.46
N THR A 314 15.84 11.29 20.46
CA THR A 314 17.05 10.77 21.09
C THR A 314 16.65 9.95 22.30
N CYS A 315 17.01 8.66 22.32
CA CYS A 315 16.96 7.84 23.52
C CYS A 315 18.32 7.89 24.20
N GLU A 316 18.41 8.48 25.39
CA GLU A 316 19.56 8.28 26.27
C GLU A 316 19.47 6.87 26.86
N LEU A 317 20.37 5.97 26.41
CA LEU A 317 20.54 4.61 26.95
C LEU A 317 21.36 4.62 28.25
#